data_AF-A0A2E3IZH1-F1
#
_entry.id   AF-A0A2E3IZH1-F1
#
_cell.length_a   1.000
_cell.length_b   1.000
_cell.length_c   1.000
_cell.angle_alpha   90.00
_cell.angle_beta   90.00
_cell.angle_gamma   90.00
#
_symmetry.space_group_name_H-M   'P 1'
#
loop_
_entity.id
_entity.type
_entity.pdbx_description
1 polymer ?
#
loop_
_entity_poly.entity_id
_entity_poly.type
_entity_poly.pdbx_seq_one_letter_code
_entity_poly.pdbx_strand_id
1 'polypeptide(L)'
;MHLNSPEPILFNDEQMREYIANGYVILRPSVPDEVHRSIDEKFDFIDEHEFNPGNNIIPRIPELESILRSPEVHGGLISVLGENYVVHPHRYWHMLPARSDTLSKEEVEEKVFNNCHQDQYSPSSQPRSHRTRYARVMYYPHDTPVEIGPTHVLPSTQYHDIFTDEDRNRVRPVHGEPGLVFLSHFDIGHSAGVNLLNRRRHMMKFIFMRAEDPKLPSWNSEDSEWHPPKDLTSPYDLEPAWQSMWNWHCGKKTVSLPPPENQKDISLHLQTLKGDDSTEEKLSALKELAKVGSDALETVPSLIALLQTSHQALRTAAIYTLATIADPAVEALCRVLDEAGERVSRGEDPPDHDFRWITLHDASYALGAIGAPAVGPLSKLLESPFEWSRMNAAFALGEMGPDAAAAAPSLEAALEDKSHYVIRLAANSLGAIGSDTAAEPLSRLLSADAPGWDEEKNWGWTVRDAVNVTAAIALARLGHRAADSEGALVESLRNPFDQVGFLAVQALDRIGTDSAKQSIIDDLISHRWDTSLSAKQSF
;
A
#
# COMPACT_ATOMS: atom_id res chain seq x y z
N MET A 1 -17.40 6.25 27.26
CA MET A 1 -16.36 7.17 27.75
C MET A 1 -15.48 7.48 26.54
N HIS A 2 -15.67 8.63 25.90
CA HIS A 2 -14.64 9.15 25.01
C HIS A 2 -13.45 9.47 25.92
N LEU A 3 -12.49 8.55 26.02
CA LEU A 3 -11.16 8.95 26.47
C LEU A 3 -10.73 10.00 25.46
N ASN A 4 -10.53 11.24 25.91
CA ASN A 4 -10.02 12.31 25.09
C ASN A 4 -8.67 11.86 24.52
N SER A 5 -8.68 11.26 23.32
CA SER A 5 -7.46 11.10 22.55
C SER A 5 -6.88 12.50 22.41
N PRO A 6 -5.59 12.70 22.73
CA PRO A 6 -4.96 13.99 22.53
C PRO A 6 -5.06 14.38 21.06
N GLU A 7 -5.17 15.69 20.78
CA GLU A 7 -5.30 16.18 19.41
C GLU A 7 -4.13 15.67 18.54
N PRO A 8 -4.40 15.19 17.31
CA PRO A 8 -3.36 14.67 16.43
C PRO A 8 -2.37 15.77 16.01
N ILE A 9 -1.08 15.43 15.99
CA ILE A 9 -0.03 16.29 15.41
C ILE A 9 0.17 15.84 13.96
N LEU A 10 -0.44 16.59 13.03
CA LEU A 10 -0.32 16.35 11.61
C LEU A 10 1.08 16.72 11.10
N PHE A 11 1.51 16.07 10.01
CA PHE A 11 2.72 16.41 9.29
C PHE A 11 2.66 17.85 8.75
N ASN A 12 3.82 18.48 8.66
CA ASN A 12 4.00 19.66 7.82
C ASN A 12 4.36 19.26 6.37
N ASP A 13 4.48 20.25 5.48
CA ASP A 13 4.84 20.00 4.08
C ASP A 13 6.18 19.28 3.90
N GLU A 14 7.17 19.56 4.75
CA GLU A 14 8.49 18.92 4.68
C GLU A 14 8.41 17.42 4.97
N GLN A 15 7.71 17.04 6.06
CA GLN A 15 7.51 15.63 6.41
C GLN A 15 6.68 14.90 5.35
N MET A 16 5.70 15.57 4.74
CA MET A 16 4.93 14.99 3.64
C MET A 16 5.79 14.79 2.39
N ARG A 17 6.71 15.72 2.08
CA ARG A 17 7.69 15.59 1.00
C ARG A 17 8.69 14.46 1.25
N GLU A 18 9.19 14.33 2.48
CA GLU A 18 10.03 13.20 2.90
C GLU A 18 9.29 11.87 2.74
N TYR A 19 8.03 11.79 3.17
CA TYR A 19 7.22 10.59 3.00
C TYR A 19 7.04 10.21 1.52
N ILE A 20 6.73 11.18 0.64
CA ILE A 20 6.53 10.93 -0.79
C ILE A 20 7.83 10.55 -1.51
N ALA A 21 8.94 11.23 -1.21
CA ALA A 21 10.20 11.01 -1.91
C ALA A 21 10.97 9.82 -1.33
N ASN A 22 11.21 9.82 -0.01
CA ASN A 22 11.99 8.78 0.66
C ASN A 22 11.18 7.52 0.98
N GLY A 23 9.84 7.66 1.06
CA GLY A 23 8.91 6.57 1.35
C GLY A 23 8.65 6.33 2.84
N TYR A 24 9.18 7.16 3.75
CA TYR A 24 8.98 7.02 5.19
C TYR A 24 9.28 8.30 5.98
N VAL A 25 8.81 8.34 7.23
CA VAL A 25 9.15 9.33 8.26
C VAL A 25 9.39 8.61 9.59
N ILE A 26 10.35 9.09 10.38
CA ILE A 26 10.60 8.61 11.75
C ILE A 26 9.87 9.51 12.75
N LEU A 27 9.13 8.87 13.66
CA LEU A 27 8.32 9.53 14.67
C LEU A 27 8.76 9.06 16.06
N ARG A 28 8.53 9.93 17.05
CA ARG A 28 8.64 9.59 18.47
C ARG A 28 7.31 9.91 19.17
N PRO A 29 6.57 8.88 19.64
CA PRO A 29 5.37 9.08 20.44
C PRO A 29 5.68 9.85 21.72
N SER A 30 4.90 10.88 22.03
CA SER A 30 5.01 11.60 23.32
C SER A 30 4.30 10.83 24.44
N VAL A 31 4.75 9.61 24.74
CA VAL A 31 4.28 8.81 25.87
C VAL A 31 5.39 8.70 26.94
N PRO A 32 5.06 8.47 28.23
CA PRO A 32 6.08 8.29 29.26
C PRO A 32 7.01 7.10 28.96
N ASP A 33 8.31 7.24 29.22
CA ASP A 33 9.32 6.17 29.01
C ASP A 33 9.00 4.85 29.73
N GLU A 34 8.23 4.91 30.83
CA GLU A 34 7.73 3.73 31.54
C GLU A 34 6.79 2.87 30.69
N VAL A 35 6.03 3.48 29.77
CA VAL A 35 5.17 2.74 28.83
C VAL A 35 6.02 1.90 27.88
N HIS A 36 7.08 2.47 27.32
CA HIS A 36 8.00 1.74 26.44
C HIS A 36 8.67 0.57 27.17
N ARG A 37 9.18 0.80 28.39
CA ARG A 37 9.75 -0.26 29.24
C ARG A 37 8.75 -1.34 29.59
N SER A 38 7.52 -0.99 29.96
CA SER A 38 6.48 -1.97 30.29
C SER A 38 6.12 -2.84 29.08
N ILE A 39 6.09 -2.27 27.88
CA ILE A 39 5.88 -3.04 26.65
C ILE A 39 7.05 -3.99 26.40
N ASP A 40 8.30 -3.54 26.55
CA ASP A 40 9.50 -4.37 26.40
C ASP A 40 9.48 -5.57 27.37
N GLU A 41 9.27 -5.32 28.66
CA GLU A 41 9.19 -6.35 29.70
C GLU A 41 8.07 -7.36 29.45
N LYS A 42 6.93 -6.93 28.90
CA LYS A 42 5.84 -7.83 28.54
C LYS A 42 6.16 -8.69 27.33
N PHE A 43 6.92 -8.17 26.36
CA PHE A 43 7.40 -8.98 25.25
C PHE A 43 8.40 -10.05 25.72
N ASP A 44 9.34 -9.68 26.59
CA ASP A 44 10.26 -10.64 27.22
C ASP A 44 9.47 -11.72 27.99
N PHE A 45 8.47 -11.33 28.77
CA PHE A 45 7.63 -12.28 29.49
C PHE A 45 6.92 -13.28 28.55
N ILE A 46 6.30 -12.79 27.48
CA ILE A 46 5.60 -13.64 26.50
C ILE A 46 6.59 -14.60 25.84
N ASP A 47 7.78 -14.12 25.47
CA ASP A 47 8.79 -14.96 24.84
C ASP A 47 9.29 -16.10 25.75
N GLU A 48 9.45 -15.82 27.04
CA GLU A 48 9.96 -16.78 28.02
C GLU A 48 8.90 -17.76 28.53
N HIS A 49 7.62 -17.37 28.56
CA HIS A 49 6.58 -18.10 29.29
C HIS A 49 5.34 -18.46 28.46
N GLU A 50 5.16 -17.90 27.27
CA GLU A 50 3.95 -18.04 26.45
C GLU A 50 4.30 -18.39 24.98
N PHE A 51 3.27 -18.48 24.13
CA PHE A 51 3.42 -18.60 22.68
C PHE A 51 3.23 -17.22 22.01
N ASN A 52 3.74 -17.05 20.79
CA ASN A 52 3.51 -15.83 20.02
C ASN A 52 2.01 -15.71 19.67
N PRO A 53 1.28 -14.68 20.18
CA PRO A 53 -0.16 -14.57 19.96
C PRO A 53 -0.53 -14.09 18.55
N GLY A 54 0.45 -13.86 17.68
CA GLY A 54 0.24 -13.38 16.31
C GLY A 54 -0.52 -12.06 16.30
N ASN A 55 -1.57 -11.99 15.50
CA ASN A 55 -2.43 -10.80 15.39
C ASN A 55 -3.25 -10.52 16.67
N ASN A 56 -3.21 -11.37 17.70
CA ASN A 56 -3.91 -11.15 18.98
C ASN A 56 -3.03 -10.51 20.06
N ILE A 57 -1.97 -9.80 19.67
CA ILE A 57 -1.04 -9.19 20.61
C ILE A 57 -1.59 -8.00 21.39
N ILE A 58 -2.48 -7.17 20.83
CA ILE A 58 -3.01 -5.97 21.52
C ILE A 58 -3.76 -6.33 22.82
N PRO A 59 -4.69 -7.32 22.85
CA PRO A 59 -5.28 -7.77 24.11
C PRO A 59 -4.26 -8.22 25.16
N ARG A 60 -3.10 -8.72 24.73
CA ARG A 60 -2.02 -9.19 25.61
C ARG A 60 -1.09 -8.07 26.10
N ILE A 61 -0.93 -7.02 25.30
CA ILE A 61 -0.15 -5.80 25.61
C ILE A 61 -0.98 -4.56 25.24
N PRO A 62 -1.98 -4.20 26.06
CA PRO A 62 -2.90 -3.11 25.74
C PRO A 62 -2.21 -1.73 25.68
N GLU A 63 -1.03 -1.57 26.28
CA GLU A 63 -0.21 -0.35 26.21
C GLU A 63 0.20 0.01 24.77
N LEU A 64 0.20 -0.96 23.84
CA LEU A 64 0.43 -0.69 22.41
C LEU A 64 -0.60 0.29 21.83
N GLU A 65 -1.83 0.33 22.36
CA GLU A 65 -2.85 1.32 21.95
C GLU A 65 -2.41 2.74 22.29
N SER A 66 -1.70 2.96 23.40
CA SER A 66 -1.18 4.28 23.77
C SER A 66 -0.14 4.79 22.77
N ILE A 67 0.61 3.87 22.14
CA ILE A 67 1.55 4.19 21.07
C ILE A 67 0.80 4.59 19.81
N LEU A 68 -0.16 3.77 19.37
CA LEU A 68 -0.92 4.02 18.15
C LEU A 68 -1.79 5.28 18.22
N ARG A 69 -2.28 5.62 19.42
CA ARG A 69 -3.11 6.80 19.69
C ARG A 69 -2.30 8.02 20.12
N SER A 70 -0.97 7.95 20.15
CA SER A 70 -0.18 9.14 20.43
C SER A 70 -0.42 10.20 19.35
N PRO A 71 -0.34 11.51 19.70
CA PRO A 71 -0.57 12.59 18.74
C PRO A 71 0.23 12.46 17.46
N GLU A 72 1.50 12.07 17.56
CA GLU A 72 2.45 11.98 16.45
C GLU A 72 2.14 10.79 15.53
N VAL A 73 1.85 9.62 16.10
CA VAL A 73 1.57 8.41 15.31
C VAL A 73 0.19 8.53 14.66
N HIS A 74 -0.83 8.93 15.42
CA HIS A 74 -2.16 9.12 14.90
C HIS A 74 -2.20 10.25 13.85
N GLY A 75 -1.59 11.39 14.14
CA GLY A 75 -1.51 12.51 13.21
C GLY A 75 -0.69 12.21 11.95
N GLY A 76 0.39 11.42 12.06
CA GLY A 76 1.13 10.90 10.91
C GLY A 76 0.27 9.99 10.02
N LEU A 77 -0.47 9.05 10.62
CA LEU A 77 -1.41 8.19 9.89
C LEU A 77 -2.51 9.00 9.18
N ILE A 78 -3.10 9.99 9.85
CA ILE A 78 -4.06 10.91 9.23
C ILE A 78 -3.42 11.64 8.05
N SER A 79 -2.20 12.14 8.22
CA SER A 79 -1.48 12.90 7.19
C SER A 79 -1.31 12.09 5.91
N VAL A 80 -0.97 10.80 6.00
CA VAL A 80 -0.66 9.96 4.83
C VAL A 80 -1.83 9.09 4.32
N LEU A 81 -2.86 8.82 5.13
CA LEU A 81 -4.00 7.97 4.76
C LEU A 81 -5.37 8.66 4.83
N GLY A 82 -5.45 9.86 5.39
CA GLY A 82 -6.69 10.57 5.69
C GLY A 82 -7.30 10.19 7.04
N GLU A 83 -8.19 11.05 7.58
CA GLU A 83 -8.82 10.89 8.90
C GLU A 83 -9.58 9.57 9.07
N ASN A 84 -10.13 9.07 7.96
CA ASN A 84 -10.99 7.91 7.86
C ASN A 84 -10.23 6.61 7.55
N TYR A 85 -8.93 6.51 7.83
CA TYR A 85 -8.16 5.31 7.52
C TYR A 85 -8.75 4.06 8.21
N VAL A 86 -8.57 2.90 7.57
CA VAL A 86 -9.01 1.60 8.09
C VAL A 86 -7.81 0.88 8.72
N VAL A 87 -8.01 0.29 9.89
CA VAL A 87 -7.00 -0.57 10.51
C VAL A 87 -7.00 -1.92 9.82
N HIS A 88 -5.84 -2.40 9.37
CA HIS A 88 -5.72 -3.74 8.80
C HIS A 88 -5.57 -4.78 9.93
N PRO A 89 -6.14 -6.01 9.81
CA PRO A 89 -6.06 -7.03 10.87
C PRO A 89 -4.64 -7.47 11.21
N HIS A 90 -3.71 -7.34 10.26
CA HIS A 90 -2.30 -7.72 10.47
C HIS A 90 -1.59 -6.77 11.45
N ARG A 91 -1.25 -7.32 12.61
CA ARG A 91 -0.51 -6.68 13.70
C ARG A 91 0.43 -7.69 14.34
N TYR A 92 1.64 -7.77 13.82
CA TYR A 92 2.52 -8.89 14.12
C TYR A 92 3.74 -8.46 14.94
N TRP A 93 4.00 -9.21 16.00
CA TRP A 93 5.22 -9.07 16.79
C TRP A 93 6.38 -9.79 16.11
N HIS A 94 7.30 -8.99 15.57
CA HIS A 94 8.57 -9.47 15.02
C HIS A 94 9.61 -9.52 16.13
N MET A 95 9.87 -10.72 16.62
CA MET A 95 10.97 -11.01 17.55
C MET A 95 12.17 -11.56 16.76
N LEU A 96 13.35 -10.96 16.96
CA LEU A 96 14.61 -11.44 16.39
C LEU A 96 15.54 -11.93 17.53
N PRO A 97 15.84 -13.25 17.61
CA PRO A 97 16.64 -13.79 18.70
C PRO A 97 18.12 -13.40 18.57
N ALA A 98 18.83 -13.44 19.71
CA ALA A 98 20.29 -13.33 19.73
C ALA A 98 20.91 -14.48 18.94
N ARG A 99 21.98 -14.18 18.18
CA ARG A 99 22.73 -15.21 17.47
C ARG A 99 23.69 -15.96 18.39
N SER A 100 23.94 -17.23 18.06
CA SER A 100 24.93 -18.07 18.75
C SER A 100 26.30 -18.05 18.07
N ASP A 101 26.38 -17.61 16.83
CA ASP A 101 27.59 -17.52 16.00
C ASP A 101 28.09 -16.07 15.90
N THR A 102 29.41 -15.94 15.74
CA THR A 102 30.06 -14.66 15.46
C THR A 102 30.16 -14.47 13.95
N LEU A 103 29.70 -13.32 13.45
CA LEU A 103 29.80 -12.95 12.05
C LEU A 103 30.80 -11.81 11.86
N SER A 104 31.50 -11.80 10.74
CA SER A 104 32.25 -10.64 10.27
C SER A 104 31.29 -9.52 9.84
N LYS A 105 31.81 -8.31 9.66
CA LYS A 105 31.02 -7.19 9.16
C LYS A 105 30.46 -7.48 7.76
N GLU A 106 31.27 -8.09 6.90
CA GLU A 106 30.91 -8.45 5.53
C GLU A 106 29.79 -9.51 5.51
N GLU A 107 29.84 -10.51 6.40
CA GLU A 107 28.77 -11.51 6.53
C GLU A 107 27.45 -10.90 7.02
N VAL A 108 27.52 -9.87 7.89
CA VAL A 108 26.35 -9.11 8.33
C VAL A 108 25.75 -8.32 7.16
N GLU A 109 26.59 -7.59 6.42
CA GLU A 109 26.18 -6.82 5.24
C GLU A 109 25.55 -7.73 4.17
N GLU A 110 26.17 -8.88 3.88
CA GLU A 110 25.65 -9.88 2.95
C GLU A 110 24.28 -10.42 3.39
N LYS A 111 24.08 -10.68 4.69
CA LYS A 111 22.77 -11.11 5.20
C LYS A 111 21.71 -10.03 5.03
N VAL A 112 22.01 -8.77 5.36
CA VAL A 112 21.07 -7.66 5.19
C VAL A 112 20.74 -7.46 3.72
N PHE A 113 21.75 -7.54 2.83
CA PHE A 113 21.58 -7.46 1.38
C PHE A 113 20.64 -8.55 0.85
N ASN A 114 20.87 -9.81 1.23
CA ASN A 114 20.06 -10.95 0.80
C ASN A 114 18.64 -10.95 1.38
N ASN A 115 18.46 -10.35 2.56
CA ASN A 115 17.15 -10.23 3.23
C ASN A 115 16.28 -9.08 2.69
N CYS A 116 16.78 -8.25 1.77
CA CYS A 116 15.99 -7.15 1.20
C CYS A 116 14.78 -7.67 0.41
N HIS A 117 13.59 -7.20 0.79
CA HIS A 117 12.31 -7.60 0.20
C HIS A 117 11.24 -6.51 0.36
N GLN A 118 10.10 -6.72 -0.30
CA GLN A 118 8.84 -5.99 -0.06
C GLN A 118 7.86 -6.92 0.63
N ASP A 119 7.00 -6.35 1.48
CA ASP A 119 5.91 -7.08 2.10
C ASP A 119 4.86 -7.54 1.06
N GLN A 120 4.04 -8.49 1.48
CA GLN A 120 3.00 -9.12 0.67
C GLN A 120 1.61 -8.71 1.14
N TYR A 121 0.64 -8.70 0.23
CA TYR A 121 -0.76 -8.32 0.49
C TYR A 121 -1.63 -9.54 0.82
N SER A 122 -1.22 -10.32 1.80
CA SER A 122 -1.82 -11.63 2.12
C SER A 122 -3.11 -11.52 2.94
N PRO A 123 -4.16 -12.33 2.67
CA PRO A 123 -4.31 -13.31 1.59
C PRO A 123 -4.79 -12.70 0.26
N SER A 124 -5.07 -11.41 0.23
CA SER A 124 -5.74 -10.69 -0.87
C SER A 124 -4.93 -10.49 -2.16
N SER A 125 -3.63 -10.83 -2.18
CA SER A 125 -2.69 -10.65 -3.31
C SER A 125 -2.88 -9.31 -4.03
N GLN A 126 -3.21 -8.23 -3.31
CA GLN A 126 -3.47 -6.93 -3.94
C GLN A 126 -2.25 -6.51 -4.76
N PRO A 127 -2.46 -5.81 -5.89
CA PRO A 127 -1.36 -5.23 -6.62
C PRO A 127 -0.58 -4.25 -5.76
N ARG A 128 0.71 -4.11 -6.07
CA ARG A 128 1.47 -2.96 -5.57
C ARG A 128 0.84 -1.67 -6.07
N SER A 129 1.04 -0.61 -5.30
CA SER A 129 0.42 0.68 -5.60
C SER A 129 1.43 1.79 -5.36
N HIS A 130 1.66 2.63 -6.36
CA HIS A 130 2.43 3.85 -6.17
C HIS A 130 1.69 4.85 -5.26
N ARG A 131 0.35 4.85 -5.33
CA ARG A 131 -0.48 5.65 -4.42
C ARG A 131 -0.41 5.09 -3.01
N THR A 132 -0.51 5.97 -2.02
CA THR A 132 -0.54 5.59 -0.60
C THR A 132 -1.89 4.98 -0.21
N ARG A 133 -2.12 3.76 -0.69
CA ARG A 133 -3.27 2.90 -0.38
C ARG A 133 -3.09 2.18 0.96
N TYR A 134 -1.85 1.86 1.28
CA TYR A 134 -1.45 1.21 2.53
C TYR A 134 -0.25 1.94 3.13
N ALA A 135 -0.21 2.03 4.46
CA ALA A 135 0.95 2.47 5.22
C ALA A 135 1.23 1.47 6.34
N ARG A 136 2.47 1.48 6.83
CA ARG A 136 2.95 0.56 7.86
C ARG A 136 3.65 1.32 8.96
N VAL A 137 3.33 0.97 10.19
CA VAL A 137 4.02 1.42 11.42
C VAL A 137 4.88 0.26 11.93
N MET A 138 6.17 0.50 12.11
CA MET A 138 7.06 -0.38 12.88
C MET A 138 7.50 0.34 14.15
N TYR A 139 7.18 -0.24 15.31
CA TYR A 139 7.45 0.35 16.62
C TYR A 139 8.45 -0.49 17.42
N TYR A 140 9.40 0.19 18.07
CA TYR A 140 10.42 -0.42 18.92
C TYR A 140 10.30 0.07 20.37
N PRO A 141 10.07 -0.83 21.35
CA PRO A 141 9.90 -0.45 22.75
C PRO A 141 11.22 -0.23 23.50
N HIS A 142 12.36 -0.53 22.88
CA HIS A 142 13.68 -0.46 23.48
C HIS A 142 14.66 0.23 22.54
N ASP A 143 15.87 0.50 23.04
CA ASP A 143 16.95 1.10 22.24
C ASP A 143 17.30 0.22 21.03
N THR A 144 17.55 0.84 19.88
CA THR A 144 17.71 0.11 18.61
C THR A 144 19.09 0.29 17.94
N PRO A 145 20.23 0.08 18.64
CA PRO A 145 21.54 0.20 18.02
C PRO A 145 21.68 -0.79 16.86
N VAL A 146 22.54 -0.51 15.87
CA VAL A 146 22.64 -1.32 14.63
C VAL A 146 22.89 -2.81 14.94
N GLU A 147 23.65 -3.08 16.00
CA GLU A 147 24.02 -4.41 16.48
C GLU A 147 22.83 -5.23 17.01
N ILE A 148 21.70 -4.61 17.39
CA ILE A 148 20.49 -5.34 17.79
C ILE A 148 19.71 -5.90 16.58
N GLY A 149 20.14 -5.53 15.36
CA GLY A 149 19.52 -5.92 14.10
C GLY A 149 18.21 -5.19 13.81
N PRO A 150 18.18 -3.84 13.79
CA PRO A 150 16.96 -3.10 13.47
C PRO A 150 16.51 -3.38 12.03
N THR A 151 15.30 -2.93 11.68
CA THR A 151 14.88 -2.90 10.28
C THR A 151 15.83 -1.98 9.54
N HIS A 152 16.29 -2.42 8.38
CA HIS A 152 16.97 -1.56 7.42
C HIS A 152 16.01 -1.22 6.29
N VAL A 153 16.04 0.03 5.83
CA VAL A 153 15.16 0.55 4.79
C VAL A 153 15.93 0.73 3.48
N LEU A 154 15.24 0.49 2.35
CA LEU A 154 15.66 0.83 1.00
C LEU A 154 14.90 2.10 0.57
N PRO A 155 15.49 3.30 0.74
CA PRO A 155 14.77 4.55 0.53
C PRO A 155 14.39 4.75 -0.93
N SER A 156 13.24 5.39 -1.15
CA SER A 156 12.72 5.78 -2.47
C SER A 156 12.35 4.61 -3.39
N THR A 157 12.22 3.40 -2.85
CA THR A 157 11.94 2.17 -3.63
C THR A 157 10.46 1.79 -3.67
N GLN A 158 9.56 2.59 -3.08
CA GLN A 158 8.12 2.36 -3.08
C GLN A 158 7.47 2.38 -4.47
N TYR A 159 8.20 2.87 -5.48
CA TYR A 159 7.79 2.89 -6.89
C TYR A 159 8.49 1.81 -7.73
N HIS A 160 9.28 0.93 -7.11
CA HIS A 160 10.01 -0.14 -7.79
C HIS A 160 9.24 -1.46 -7.67
N ASP A 161 9.20 -2.23 -8.75
CA ASP A 161 8.63 -3.58 -8.74
C ASP A 161 9.63 -4.63 -8.23
N ILE A 162 10.92 -4.40 -8.50
CA ILE A 162 12.03 -5.27 -8.12
C ILE A 162 13.21 -4.45 -7.61
N PHE A 163 14.07 -5.07 -6.80
CA PHE A 163 15.29 -4.42 -6.29
C PHE A 163 16.54 -4.94 -6.98
N THR A 164 17.30 -4.01 -7.55
CA THR A 164 18.62 -4.28 -8.10
C THR A 164 19.66 -4.43 -6.99
N ASP A 165 20.86 -4.91 -7.33
CA ASP A 165 21.99 -4.91 -6.40
C ASP A 165 22.36 -3.49 -5.98
N GLU A 166 22.21 -2.51 -6.87
CA GLU A 166 22.41 -1.10 -6.56
C GLU A 166 21.40 -0.60 -5.52
N ASP A 167 20.14 -0.99 -5.61
CA ASP A 167 19.15 -0.69 -4.57
C ASP A 167 19.57 -1.32 -3.24
N ARG A 168 19.86 -2.63 -3.24
CA ARG A 168 20.23 -3.39 -2.04
C ARG A 168 21.48 -2.86 -1.35
N ASN A 169 22.45 -2.34 -2.09
CA ASN A 169 23.67 -1.73 -1.54
C ASN A 169 23.42 -0.40 -0.83
N ARG A 170 22.26 0.25 -1.02
CA ARG A 170 21.88 1.50 -0.35
C ARG A 170 21.05 1.28 0.91
N VAL A 171 20.84 0.02 1.30
CA VAL A 171 20.10 -0.36 2.51
C VAL A 171 20.73 0.27 3.74
N ARG A 172 19.92 0.86 4.62
CA ARG A 172 20.43 1.55 5.81
C ARG A 172 19.59 1.29 7.05
N PRO A 173 20.21 1.17 8.24
CA PRO A 173 19.50 0.84 9.48
C PRO A 173 18.58 1.97 9.91
N VAL A 174 17.39 1.61 10.41
CA VAL A 174 16.49 2.51 11.12
C VAL A 174 16.73 2.31 12.62
N HIS A 175 17.46 3.24 13.24
CA HIS A 175 17.86 3.15 14.64
C HIS A 175 17.48 4.42 15.43
N GLY A 176 17.36 4.26 16.74
CA GLY A 176 17.03 5.33 17.68
C GLY A 176 16.67 4.80 19.07
N GLU A 177 16.32 5.73 19.94
CA GLU A 177 15.96 5.49 21.33
C GLU A 177 14.65 4.68 21.49
N PRO A 178 14.37 4.13 22.70
CA PRO A 178 13.08 3.53 23.01
C PRO A 178 11.91 4.43 22.58
N GLY A 179 10.92 3.83 21.93
CA GLY A 179 9.79 4.54 21.40
C GLY A 179 9.88 4.87 19.92
N LEU A 180 10.97 4.52 19.21
CA LEU A 180 11.09 4.76 17.78
C LEU A 180 9.89 4.17 17.02
N VAL A 181 9.26 5.02 16.20
CA VAL A 181 8.22 4.65 15.25
C VAL A 181 8.69 4.95 13.83
N PHE A 182 8.72 3.94 12.98
CA PHE A 182 8.96 4.05 11.54
C PHE A 182 7.62 3.95 10.80
N LEU A 183 7.12 5.10 10.32
CA LEU A 183 5.94 5.17 9.47
C LEU A 183 6.38 5.16 8.00
N SER A 184 5.97 4.15 7.25
CA SER A 184 6.44 3.92 5.88
C SER A 184 5.31 3.64 4.90
N HIS A 185 5.55 3.99 3.63
CA HIS A 185 4.81 3.45 2.52
C HIS A 185 4.90 1.92 2.54
N PHE A 186 3.80 1.22 2.31
CA PHE A 186 3.78 -0.24 2.47
C PHE A 186 4.78 -0.96 1.55
N ASP A 187 4.83 -0.54 0.29
CA ASP A 187 5.68 -1.12 -0.75
C ASP A 187 7.15 -0.68 -0.70
N ILE A 188 7.59 0.11 0.30
CA ILE A 188 9.03 0.40 0.44
C ILE A 188 9.82 -0.88 0.74
N GLY A 189 10.96 -1.02 0.07
CA GLY A 189 11.89 -2.10 0.33
C GLY A 189 12.50 -2.01 1.72
N HIS A 190 12.69 -3.15 2.36
CA HIS A 190 13.30 -3.22 3.67
C HIS A 190 13.92 -4.60 3.92
N SER A 191 14.69 -4.70 4.99
CA SER A 191 15.43 -5.89 5.38
C SER A 191 15.49 -6.01 6.90
N ALA A 192 15.43 -7.23 7.42
CA ALA A 192 15.73 -7.47 8.81
C ALA A 192 17.25 -7.42 9.02
N GLY A 193 17.67 -6.61 9.99
CA GLY A 193 19.06 -6.59 10.46
C GLY A 193 19.47 -7.90 11.13
N VAL A 194 20.71 -7.95 11.57
CA VAL A 194 21.29 -9.12 12.23
C VAL A 194 21.50 -8.78 13.71
N ASN A 195 20.94 -9.61 14.61
CA ASN A 195 21.07 -9.39 16.06
C ASN A 195 22.37 -10.02 16.59
N LEU A 196 23.31 -9.16 16.94
CA LEU A 196 24.63 -9.48 17.50
C LEU A 196 24.70 -9.28 19.02
N LEU A 197 23.62 -8.83 19.65
CA LEU A 197 23.55 -8.57 21.08
C LEU A 197 22.91 -9.75 21.81
N ASN A 198 23.29 -9.95 23.07
CA ASN A 198 22.74 -11.00 23.94
C ASN A 198 21.40 -10.57 24.57
N ARG A 199 20.47 -10.11 23.74
CA ARG A 199 19.06 -9.86 24.09
C ARG A 199 18.21 -10.03 22.84
N ARG A 200 16.91 -10.26 23.00
CA ARG A 200 15.99 -10.27 21.86
C ARG A 200 15.68 -8.84 21.42
N ARG A 201 15.41 -8.71 20.12
CA ARG A 201 14.90 -7.46 19.53
C ARG A 201 13.41 -7.61 19.29
N HIS A 202 12.62 -6.75 19.90
CA HIS A 202 11.18 -6.67 19.71
C HIS A 202 10.83 -5.52 18.77
N MET A 203 9.99 -5.80 17.78
CA MET A 203 9.34 -4.77 16.98
C MET A 203 7.91 -5.18 16.68
N MET A 204 7.01 -4.22 16.82
CA MET A 204 5.62 -4.40 16.45
C MET A 204 5.35 -3.81 15.07
N LYS A 205 4.77 -4.59 14.17
CA LYS A 205 4.38 -4.15 12.82
C LYS A 205 2.86 -4.04 12.74
N PHE A 206 2.36 -2.85 12.42
CA PHE A 206 0.95 -2.60 12.14
C PHE A 206 0.76 -2.13 10.68
N ILE A 207 -0.36 -2.50 10.08
CA ILE A 207 -0.74 -2.08 8.72
C ILE A 207 -2.03 -1.26 8.78
N PHE A 208 -2.10 -0.23 7.96
CA PHE A 208 -3.25 0.66 7.84
C PHE A 208 -3.56 0.89 6.37
N MET A 209 -4.83 1.14 6.07
CA MET A 209 -5.34 1.31 4.72
C MET A 209 -6.01 2.66 4.57
N ARG A 210 -5.81 3.31 3.42
CA ARG A 210 -6.60 4.45 3.02
C ARG A 210 -8.01 3.98 2.67
N ALA A 211 -9.00 4.64 3.27
CA ALA A 211 -10.40 4.37 2.95
C ALA A 211 -10.86 5.13 1.71
N GLU A 212 -10.44 6.40 1.59
CA GLU A 212 -10.98 7.36 0.63
C GLU A 212 -9.84 8.10 -0.07
N ASP A 213 -10.00 8.35 -1.37
CA ASP A 213 -9.08 9.21 -2.12
C ASP A 213 -9.08 10.63 -1.52
N PRO A 214 -7.89 11.25 -1.41
CA PRO A 214 -7.75 12.63 -0.93
C PRO A 214 -8.54 13.60 -1.81
N LYS A 215 -9.31 14.49 -1.16
CA LYS A 215 -10.00 15.63 -1.82
C LYS A 215 -9.29 16.96 -1.57
N LEU A 216 -8.55 17.01 -0.46
CA LEU A 216 -7.74 18.11 0.04
C LEU A 216 -6.60 17.49 0.85
N PRO A 217 -5.50 18.24 1.11
CA PRO A 217 -4.46 17.81 2.04
C PRO A 217 -5.03 17.35 3.39
N SER A 218 -4.61 16.17 3.85
CA SER A 218 -4.92 15.65 5.21
C SER A 218 -3.83 15.97 6.23
N TRP A 219 -2.88 16.85 5.89
CA TRP A 219 -1.80 17.32 6.74
C TRP A 219 -1.85 18.85 6.87
N ASN A 220 -0.96 19.43 7.68
CA ASN A 220 -0.82 20.88 7.80
C ASN A 220 -0.07 21.44 6.58
N SER A 221 -0.81 21.64 5.49
CA SER A 221 -0.29 22.16 4.22
C SER A 221 -0.29 23.68 4.17
N GLU A 222 0.87 24.28 3.95
CA GLU A 222 1.05 25.73 3.75
C GLU A 222 1.43 26.07 2.31
N ASP A 223 2.07 25.14 1.61
CA ASP A 223 2.50 25.23 0.23
C ASP A 223 1.71 24.24 -0.64
N SER A 224 1.12 24.71 -1.74
CA SER A 224 0.38 23.84 -2.66
C SER A 224 1.30 23.13 -3.65
N GLU A 225 2.53 23.61 -3.83
CA GLU A 225 3.44 23.13 -4.86
C GLU A 225 4.47 22.14 -4.32
N TRP A 226 4.87 21.22 -5.20
CA TRP A 226 5.89 20.24 -4.87
C TRP A 226 7.26 20.87 -4.92
N HIS A 227 8.06 20.57 -3.90
CA HIS A 227 9.49 20.81 -3.87
C HIS A 227 10.18 19.56 -3.30
N PRO A 228 11.36 19.17 -3.79
CA PRO A 228 12.14 18.11 -3.16
C PRO A 228 12.41 18.41 -1.68
N PRO A 229 12.32 17.43 -0.77
CA PRO A 229 12.64 17.62 0.65
C PRO A 229 14.14 17.92 0.83
N LYS A 230 14.48 18.57 1.94
CA LYS A 230 15.86 18.88 2.34
C LYS A 230 16.67 17.62 2.57
N ASP A 231 16.08 16.63 3.24
CA ASP A 231 16.68 15.30 3.43
C ASP A 231 16.22 14.34 2.34
N LEU A 232 16.53 14.66 1.08
CA LEU A 232 16.26 13.76 -0.03
C LEU A 232 17.31 12.66 -0.09
N THR A 233 16.85 11.42 -0.11
CA THR A 233 17.72 10.23 -0.05
C THR A 233 17.61 9.32 -1.27
N SER A 234 16.79 9.72 -2.23
CA SER A 234 16.75 9.09 -3.55
C SER A 234 18.07 9.33 -4.30
N PRO A 235 18.65 8.31 -4.94
CA PRO A 235 19.81 8.49 -5.82
C PRO A 235 19.41 9.11 -7.17
N TYR A 236 18.12 9.06 -7.53
CA TYR A 236 17.60 9.52 -8.81
C TYR A 236 16.56 10.61 -8.62
N ASP A 237 16.52 11.57 -9.55
CA ASP A 237 15.46 12.56 -9.62
C ASP A 237 14.20 11.93 -10.24
N LEU A 238 13.19 11.66 -9.40
CA LEU A 238 11.89 11.11 -9.79
C LEU A 238 10.79 12.18 -9.69
N GLU A 239 11.13 13.45 -9.91
CA GLU A 239 10.19 14.56 -9.75
C GLU A 239 8.83 14.38 -10.47
N PRO A 240 8.72 13.82 -11.70
CA PRO A 240 7.41 13.53 -12.30
C PRO A 240 6.52 12.64 -11.42
N ALA A 241 7.11 11.63 -10.78
CA ALA A 241 6.41 10.72 -9.87
C ALA A 241 6.04 11.42 -8.56
N TRP A 242 7.00 12.10 -7.94
CA TRP A 242 6.77 12.78 -6.67
C TRP A 242 5.74 13.90 -6.78
N GLN A 243 5.80 14.71 -7.84
CA GLN A 243 4.82 15.74 -8.15
C GLN A 243 3.43 15.13 -8.37
N SER A 244 3.34 13.99 -9.06
CA SER A 244 2.07 13.28 -9.26
C SER A 244 1.48 12.81 -7.93
N MET A 245 2.30 12.21 -7.06
CA MET A 245 1.85 11.76 -5.73
C MET A 245 1.47 12.92 -4.80
N TRP A 246 2.24 14.02 -4.82
CA TRP A 246 1.92 15.24 -4.11
C TRP A 246 0.56 15.80 -4.54
N ASN A 247 0.37 15.94 -5.86
CA ASN A 247 -0.88 16.42 -6.43
C ASN A 247 -2.05 15.52 -6.06
N TRP A 248 -1.87 14.20 -6.14
CA TRP A 248 -2.88 13.25 -5.69
C TRP A 248 -3.22 13.47 -4.22
N HIS A 249 -2.23 13.53 -3.31
CA HIS A 249 -2.45 13.82 -1.88
C HIS A 249 -3.12 15.18 -1.61
N CYS A 250 -2.91 16.19 -2.46
CA CYS A 250 -3.62 17.46 -2.40
C CYS A 250 -5.07 17.40 -2.94
N GLY A 251 -5.51 16.27 -3.51
CA GLY A 251 -6.78 16.15 -4.23
C GLY A 251 -6.82 16.91 -5.56
N LYS A 252 -5.65 17.30 -6.09
CA LYS A 252 -5.54 17.94 -7.40
C LYS A 252 -5.82 16.90 -8.48
N LYS A 253 -6.79 17.18 -9.35
CA LYS A 253 -6.99 16.39 -10.57
C LYS A 253 -5.80 16.61 -11.50
N THR A 254 -5.49 15.62 -12.34
CA THR A 254 -4.45 15.76 -13.38
C THR A 254 -4.85 16.92 -14.30
N VAL A 255 -4.24 18.09 -14.09
CA VAL A 255 -4.46 19.28 -14.91
C VAL A 255 -3.54 19.16 -16.12
N SER A 256 -4.10 19.23 -17.32
CA SER A 256 -3.33 19.54 -18.52
C SER A 256 -2.71 20.92 -18.30
N LEU A 257 -1.41 20.96 -18.00
CA LEU A 257 -0.69 22.23 -17.92
C LEU A 257 -0.72 22.86 -19.32
N PRO A 258 -1.04 24.17 -19.44
CA PRO A 258 -0.87 24.85 -20.71
C PRO A 258 0.60 24.78 -21.13
N PRO A 259 0.90 24.51 -22.41
CA PRO A 259 2.26 24.29 -22.85
C PRO A 259 3.12 25.54 -22.58
N PRO A 260 4.33 25.39 -22.02
CA PRO A 260 5.26 26.51 -21.91
C PRO A 260 5.60 27.06 -23.31
N GLU A 261 5.75 28.39 -23.44
CA GLU A 261 5.97 29.09 -24.72
C GLU A 261 7.25 28.64 -25.48
N ASN A 262 8.10 27.80 -24.88
CA ASN A 262 9.35 27.29 -25.47
C ASN A 262 9.23 25.82 -25.92
N GLN A 263 8.57 25.61 -27.05
CA GLN A 263 8.45 24.33 -27.79
C GLN A 263 9.78 23.79 -28.38
N LYS A 264 10.95 24.21 -27.90
CA LYS A 264 12.22 24.05 -28.64
C LYS A 264 12.98 22.74 -28.41
N ASP A 265 12.66 21.96 -27.36
CA ASP A 265 13.53 20.85 -26.95
C ASP A 265 12.91 19.45 -26.98
N ILE A 266 11.66 19.27 -27.45
CA ILE A 266 11.04 17.92 -27.54
C ILE A 266 11.90 16.98 -28.39
N SER A 267 12.36 17.44 -29.56
CA SER A 267 13.22 16.64 -30.44
C SER A 267 14.60 16.34 -29.84
N LEU A 268 15.14 17.23 -28.98
CA LEU A 268 16.40 17.00 -28.27
C LEU A 268 16.20 15.94 -27.19
N HIS A 269 15.18 16.10 -26.34
CA HIS A 269 14.85 15.12 -25.31
C HIS A 269 14.53 13.75 -25.92
N LEU A 270 13.81 13.70 -27.05
CA LEU A 270 13.55 12.46 -27.77
C LEU A 270 14.84 11.78 -28.28
N GLN A 271 15.86 12.57 -28.67
CA GLN A 271 17.17 12.02 -29.01
C GLN A 271 17.85 11.44 -27.77
N THR A 272 17.85 12.16 -26.64
CA THR A 272 18.40 11.68 -25.36
C THR A 272 17.74 10.37 -24.90
N LEU A 273 16.41 10.24 -25.04
CA LEU A 273 15.71 9.01 -24.67
C LEU A 273 16.09 7.81 -25.55
N LYS A 274 16.42 8.04 -26.82
CA LYS A 274 16.78 7.01 -27.81
C LYS A 274 18.27 6.69 -27.84
N GLY A 275 19.11 7.62 -27.38
CA GLY A 275 20.55 7.52 -27.39
C GLY A 275 21.10 6.66 -26.25
N ASP A 276 22.42 6.53 -26.25
CA ASP A 276 23.20 5.86 -25.20
C ASP A 276 23.55 6.83 -24.04
N ASP A 277 22.79 7.92 -23.90
CA ASP A 277 22.91 8.89 -22.82
C ASP A 277 22.73 8.23 -21.44
N SER A 278 23.33 8.86 -20.43
CA SER A 278 23.30 8.39 -19.04
C SER A 278 21.88 8.34 -18.46
N THR A 279 21.69 7.55 -17.40
CA THR A 279 20.41 7.48 -16.69
C THR A 279 19.97 8.87 -16.22
N GLU A 280 20.89 9.68 -15.71
CA GLU A 280 20.64 11.02 -15.21
C GLU A 280 20.18 11.97 -16.33
N GLU A 281 20.81 11.91 -17.50
CA GLU A 281 20.40 12.69 -18.67
C GLU A 281 19.01 12.27 -19.17
N LYS A 282 18.71 10.97 -19.17
CA LYS A 282 17.38 10.45 -19.53
C LYS A 282 16.31 10.87 -18.53
N LEU A 283 16.59 10.81 -17.22
CA LEU A 283 15.67 11.28 -16.17
C LEU A 283 15.40 12.79 -16.29
N SER A 284 16.44 13.58 -16.56
CA SER A 284 16.30 15.01 -16.83
C SER A 284 15.42 15.28 -18.06
N ALA A 285 15.61 14.54 -19.15
CA ALA A 285 14.76 14.63 -20.34
C ALA A 285 13.30 14.25 -20.04
N LEU A 286 13.05 13.19 -19.26
CA LEU A 286 11.70 12.78 -18.84
C LEU A 286 11.01 13.86 -18.00
N LYS A 287 11.75 14.53 -17.12
CA LYS A 287 11.26 15.65 -16.30
C LYS A 287 10.88 16.86 -17.15
N GLU A 288 11.70 17.24 -18.11
CA GLU A 288 11.36 18.35 -19.01
C GLU A 288 10.18 18.00 -19.92
N LEU A 289 10.11 16.78 -20.45
CA LEU A 289 8.96 16.31 -21.23
C LEU A 289 7.66 16.29 -20.39
N ALA A 290 7.75 15.98 -19.09
CA ALA A 290 6.58 16.01 -18.20
C ALA A 290 6.00 17.44 -18.04
N LYS A 291 6.84 18.47 -18.12
CA LYS A 291 6.40 19.88 -18.10
C LYS A 291 5.77 20.31 -19.42
N VAL A 292 6.14 19.68 -20.53
CA VAL A 292 5.55 19.93 -21.86
C VAL A 292 4.13 19.36 -21.93
N GLY A 293 3.86 18.22 -21.29
CA GLY A 293 2.53 17.61 -21.24
C GLY A 293 2.07 17.10 -22.60
N SER A 294 0.82 17.42 -23.00
CA SER A 294 0.17 16.87 -24.20
C SER A 294 0.93 17.13 -25.51
N ASP A 295 1.71 18.21 -25.58
CA ASP A 295 2.50 18.57 -26.76
C ASP A 295 3.65 17.58 -27.01
N ALA A 296 4.05 16.78 -26.02
CA ALA A 296 5.08 15.75 -26.14
C ALA A 296 4.59 14.44 -26.77
N LEU A 297 3.43 14.44 -27.45
CA LEU A 297 2.81 13.26 -28.07
C LEU A 297 3.77 12.43 -28.94
N GLU A 298 4.67 13.07 -29.70
CA GLU A 298 5.64 12.37 -30.56
C GLU A 298 6.62 11.46 -29.79
N THR A 299 6.73 11.66 -28.47
CA THR A 299 7.62 10.88 -27.59
C THR A 299 6.95 9.61 -27.04
N VAL A 300 5.63 9.45 -27.14
CA VAL A 300 4.87 8.31 -26.58
C VAL A 300 5.49 6.95 -26.92
N PRO A 301 5.90 6.65 -28.17
CA PRO A 301 6.52 5.37 -28.49
C PRO A 301 7.85 5.12 -27.73
N SER A 302 8.67 6.15 -27.53
CA SER A 302 9.92 6.05 -26.77
C SER A 302 9.67 5.91 -25.28
N LEU A 303 8.66 6.60 -24.74
CA LEU A 303 8.27 6.44 -23.34
C LEU A 303 7.71 5.04 -23.06
N ILE A 304 6.91 4.48 -23.98
CA ILE A 304 6.43 3.09 -23.89
C ILE A 304 7.59 2.10 -23.92
N ALA A 305 8.61 2.34 -24.76
CA ALA A 305 9.81 1.49 -24.78
C ALA A 305 10.57 1.51 -23.44
N LEU A 306 10.60 2.66 -22.76
CA LEU A 306 11.22 2.77 -21.43
C LEU A 306 10.47 1.99 -20.35
N LEU A 307 9.17 1.72 -20.51
CA LEU A 307 8.44 0.84 -19.56
C LEU A 307 8.97 -0.60 -19.56
N GLN A 308 9.75 -0.99 -20.58
CA GLN A 308 10.31 -2.34 -20.72
C GLN A 308 11.80 -2.41 -20.34
N THR A 309 12.40 -1.32 -19.86
CA THR A 309 13.79 -1.33 -19.38
C THR A 309 13.90 -2.03 -18.03
N SER A 310 15.07 -2.57 -17.67
CA SER A 310 15.31 -3.12 -16.33
C SER A 310 15.48 -2.05 -15.25
N HIS A 311 15.77 -0.80 -15.66
CA HIS A 311 16.06 0.30 -14.75
C HIS A 311 14.79 0.92 -14.13
N GLN A 312 14.53 0.62 -12.86
CA GLN A 312 13.29 0.98 -12.17
C GLN A 312 12.99 2.49 -12.14
N ALA A 313 14.01 3.33 -11.97
CA ALA A 313 13.84 4.79 -11.98
C ALA A 313 13.36 5.32 -13.34
N LEU A 314 13.88 4.80 -14.46
CA LEU A 314 13.47 5.20 -15.80
C LEU A 314 12.03 4.75 -16.10
N ARG A 315 11.65 3.54 -15.67
CA ARG A 315 10.26 3.07 -15.75
C ARG A 315 9.33 4.01 -15.01
N THR A 316 9.65 4.30 -13.75
CA THR A 316 8.86 5.19 -12.88
C THR A 316 8.69 6.58 -13.49
N ALA A 317 9.80 7.21 -13.92
CA ALA A 317 9.73 8.52 -14.55
C ALA A 317 8.93 8.48 -15.86
N ALA A 318 9.10 7.45 -16.70
CA ALA A 318 8.34 7.30 -17.93
C ALA A 318 6.83 7.13 -17.70
N ILE A 319 6.41 6.36 -16.68
CA ILE A 319 5.00 6.21 -16.27
C ILE A 319 4.36 7.59 -16.05
N TYR A 320 5.01 8.43 -15.25
CA TYR A 320 4.43 9.71 -14.88
C TYR A 320 4.62 10.80 -15.94
N THR A 321 5.66 10.72 -16.78
CA THR A 321 5.74 11.54 -18.00
C THR A 321 4.61 11.19 -18.97
N LEU A 322 4.33 9.89 -19.21
CA LEU A 322 3.17 9.44 -20.01
C LEU A 322 1.85 9.97 -19.44
N ALA A 323 1.71 9.98 -18.11
CA ALA A 323 0.52 10.51 -17.46
C ALA A 323 0.28 12.01 -17.75
N THR A 324 1.35 12.82 -17.86
CA THR A 324 1.23 14.24 -18.21
C THR A 324 0.87 14.50 -19.68
N ILE A 325 1.16 13.55 -20.57
CA ILE A 325 0.70 13.63 -21.97
C ILE A 325 -0.82 13.51 -22.04
N ALA A 326 -1.43 12.77 -21.09
CA ALA A 326 -2.87 12.61 -20.90
C ALA A 326 -3.58 11.87 -22.06
N ASP A 327 -4.73 12.37 -22.51
CA ASP A 327 -5.62 11.74 -23.51
C ASP A 327 -4.89 11.19 -24.77
N PRO A 328 -3.96 11.93 -25.40
CA PRO A 328 -3.19 11.44 -26.54
C PRO A 328 -2.40 10.14 -26.30
N ALA A 329 -2.04 9.80 -25.06
CA ALA A 329 -1.31 8.56 -24.75
C ALA A 329 -2.24 7.36 -24.52
N VAL A 330 -3.53 7.57 -24.28
CA VAL A 330 -4.47 6.53 -23.79
C VAL A 330 -4.59 5.36 -24.76
N GLU A 331 -4.82 5.62 -26.05
CA GLU A 331 -4.99 4.55 -27.05
C GLU A 331 -3.74 3.66 -27.13
N ALA A 332 -2.56 4.27 -27.14
CA ALA A 332 -1.30 3.54 -27.21
C ALA A 332 -1.06 2.67 -25.97
N LEU A 333 -1.37 3.19 -24.78
CA LEU A 333 -1.23 2.46 -23.52
C LEU A 333 -2.24 1.30 -23.41
N CYS A 334 -3.51 1.50 -23.80
CA CYS A 334 -4.50 0.42 -23.83
C CYS A 334 -4.09 -0.69 -24.80
N ARG A 335 -3.53 -0.35 -25.97
CA ARG A 335 -3.01 -1.34 -26.92
C ARG A 335 -1.85 -2.14 -26.33
N VAL A 336 -0.92 -1.49 -25.65
CA VAL A 336 0.20 -2.18 -24.96
C VAL A 336 -0.31 -3.17 -23.92
N LEU A 337 -1.32 -2.81 -23.13
CA LEU A 337 -1.92 -3.73 -22.16
C LEU A 337 -2.57 -4.94 -22.84
N ASP A 338 -3.29 -4.74 -23.95
CA ASP A 338 -3.97 -5.84 -24.63
C ASP A 338 -2.99 -6.79 -25.34
N GLU A 339 -1.96 -6.24 -25.98
CA GLU A 339 -0.86 -7.02 -26.58
C GLU A 339 -0.06 -7.80 -25.53
N ALA A 340 0.19 -7.20 -24.35
CA ALA A 340 0.82 -7.89 -23.23
C ALA A 340 -0.07 -9.03 -22.72
N GLY A 341 -1.39 -8.83 -22.64
CA GLY A 341 -2.32 -9.89 -22.25
C GLY A 341 -2.38 -11.05 -23.25
N GLU A 342 -2.33 -10.75 -24.54
CA GLU A 342 -2.26 -11.77 -25.58
C GLU A 342 -0.98 -12.61 -25.45
N ARG A 343 0.18 -11.97 -25.26
CA ARG A 343 1.47 -12.64 -25.01
C ARG A 343 1.41 -13.58 -23.80
N VAL A 344 0.92 -13.08 -22.67
CA VAL A 344 0.73 -13.89 -21.46
C VAL A 344 -0.18 -15.09 -21.72
N SER A 345 -1.26 -14.91 -22.49
CA SER A 345 -2.18 -16.01 -22.82
C SER A 345 -1.53 -17.12 -23.68
N ARG A 346 -0.44 -16.79 -24.39
CA ARG A 346 0.39 -17.72 -25.17
C ARG A 346 1.52 -18.34 -24.35
N GLY A 347 1.64 -17.99 -23.06
CA GLY A 347 2.73 -18.42 -22.17
C GLY A 347 4.03 -17.63 -22.36
N GLU A 348 3.98 -16.51 -23.08
CA GLU A 348 5.10 -15.58 -23.26
C GLU A 348 5.10 -14.56 -22.11
N ASP A 349 6.26 -14.28 -21.52
CA ASP A 349 6.44 -13.30 -20.44
C ASP A 349 5.39 -13.40 -19.32
N PRO A 350 5.26 -14.57 -18.65
CA PRO A 350 4.27 -14.75 -17.61
C PRO A 350 4.44 -13.66 -16.54
N PRO A 351 3.34 -13.06 -16.06
CA PRO A 351 3.44 -11.98 -15.10
C PRO A 351 4.04 -12.49 -13.79
N ASP A 352 4.89 -11.68 -13.17
CA ASP A 352 5.43 -11.97 -11.84
C ASP A 352 4.33 -11.72 -10.79
N HIS A 353 3.53 -12.76 -10.57
CA HIS A 353 2.50 -12.78 -9.56
C HIS A 353 2.44 -14.16 -8.90
N ASP A 354 2.13 -14.14 -7.62
CA ASP A 354 1.88 -15.33 -6.80
C ASP A 354 0.59 -15.08 -6.01
N PHE A 355 0.07 -16.06 -5.28
CA PHE A 355 -1.07 -15.84 -4.35
C PHE A 355 -0.75 -14.81 -3.23
N ARG A 356 0.45 -14.22 -3.21
CA ARG A 356 0.92 -13.27 -2.17
C ARG A 356 1.02 -11.83 -2.66
N TRP A 357 1.26 -11.61 -3.96
CA TRP A 357 1.32 -10.27 -4.58
C TRP A 357 1.07 -10.39 -6.09
N ILE A 358 0.68 -9.27 -6.70
CA ILE A 358 0.55 -9.14 -8.15
C ILE A 358 1.34 -7.91 -8.59
N THR A 359 2.23 -8.07 -9.56
CA THR A 359 2.91 -6.94 -10.20
C THR A 359 2.24 -6.65 -11.53
N LEU A 360 1.48 -5.55 -11.61
CA LEU A 360 0.79 -5.15 -12.83
C LEU A 360 1.70 -4.39 -13.78
N HIS A 361 1.27 -4.26 -15.03
CA HIS A 361 2.06 -3.67 -16.09
C HIS A 361 2.14 -2.14 -15.93
N ASP A 362 3.30 -1.51 -16.06
CA ASP A 362 3.51 -0.06 -15.91
C ASP A 362 2.47 0.84 -16.59
N ALA A 363 2.05 0.45 -17.80
CA ALA A 363 1.01 1.16 -18.55
C ALA A 363 -0.32 1.29 -17.77
N SER A 364 -0.66 0.36 -16.86
CA SER A 364 -1.83 0.48 -16.00
C SER A 364 -1.68 1.59 -14.96
N TYR A 365 -0.48 1.79 -14.39
CA TYR A 365 -0.20 2.91 -13.49
C TYR A 365 -0.26 4.24 -14.25
N ALA A 366 0.29 4.28 -15.47
CA ALA A 366 0.22 5.47 -16.32
C ALA A 366 -1.24 5.84 -16.64
N LEU A 367 -2.06 4.86 -17.07
CA LEU A 367 -3.49 5.06 -17.32
C LEU A 367 -4.24 5.49 -16.05
N GLY A 368 -3.97 4.88 -14.90
CA GLY A 368 -4.55 5.29 -13.61
C GLY A 368 -4.22 6.73 -13.22
N ALA A 369 -3.01 7.20 -13.56
CA ALA A 369 -2.58 8.58 -13.35
C ALA A 369 -3.15 9.58 -14.40
N ILE A 370 -3.43 9.12 -15.63
CA ILE A 370 -4.13 9.93 -16.66
C ILE A 370 -5.56 10.26 -16.20
N GLY A 371 -6.26 9.31 -15.58
CA GLY A 371 -7.60 9.53 -15.02
C GLY A 371 -8.72 9.45 -16.07
N ALA A 372 -9.68 10.37 -15.98
CA ALA A 372 -10.96 10.33 -16.70
C ALA A 372 -10.90 9.97 -18.20
N PRO A 373 -9.93 10.47 -19.02
CA PRO A 373 -9.85 10.11 -20.44
C PRO A 373 -9.70 8.59 -20.68
N ALA A 374 -9.07 7.86 -19.76
CA ALA A 374 -8.84 6.43 -19.88
C ALA A 374 -10.03 5.57 -19.43
N VAL A 375 -11.06 6.14 -18.79
CA VAL A 375 -12.19 5.38 -18.22
C VAL A 375 -12.94 4.58 -19.27
N GLY A 376 -13.32 5.19 -20.39
CA GLY A 376 -14.04 4.52 -21.48
C GLY A 376 -13.21 3.40 -22.13
N PRO A 377 -11.99 3.68 -22.60
CA PRO A 377 -11.08 2.67 -23.16
C PRO A 377 -10.78 1.51 -22.20
N LEU A 378 -10.55 1.77 -20.92
CA LEU A 378 -10.34 0.73 -19.90
C LEU A 378 -11.61 -0.08 -19.63
N SER A 379 -12.78 0.55 -19.60
CA SER A 379 -14.06 -0.16 -19.43
C SER A 379 -14.29 -1.16 -20.57
N LYS A 380 -13.88 -0.82 -21.79
CA LYS A 380 -13.87 -1.76 -22.92
C LYS A 380 -12.82 -2.86 -22.76
N LEU A 381 -11.65 -2.53 -22.23
CA LEU A 381 -10.57 -3.50 -22.01
C LEU A 381 -10.92 -4.58 -20.96
N LEU A 382 -11.86 -4.29 -20.05
CA LEU A 382 -12.48 -5.31 -19.17
C LEU A 382 -13.21 -6.41 -19.95
N GLU A 383 -13.52 -6.23 -21.23
CA GLU A 383 -14.16 -7.25 -22.07
C GLU A 383 -13.13 -8.09 -22.86
N SER A 384 -11.82 -7.85 -22.67
CA SER A 384 -10.76 -8.54 -23.40
C SER A 384 -10.80 -10.06 -23.15
N PRO A 385 -10.54 -10.89 -24.18
CA PRO A 385 -10.44 -12.34 -23.99
C PRO A 385 -9.27 -12.74 -23.08
N PHE A 386 -8.28 -11.85 -22.90
CA PHE A 386 -7.08 -12.11 -22.13
C PHE A 386 -7.24 -11.69 -20.67
N GLU A 387 -7.05 -12.63 -19.75
CA GLU A 387 -7.18 -12.40 -18.31
C GLU A 387 -6.29 -11.25 -17.82
N TRP A 388 -5.05 -11.21 -18.27
CA TRP A 388 -4.09 -10.18 -17.87
C TRP A 388 -4.51 -8.77 -18.31
N SER A 389 -5.09 -8.61 -19.51
CA SER A 389 -5.65 -7.33 -19.96
C SER A 389 -6.76 -6.85 -19.03
N ARG A 390 -7.68 -7.76 -18.63
CA ARG A 390 -8.78 -7.44 -17.72
C ARG A 390 -8.29 -7.07 -16.32
N MET A 391 -7.28 -7.78 -15.81
CA MET A 391 -6.65 -7.47 -14.52
C MET A 391 -6.06 -6.05 -14.51
N ASN A 392 -5.24 -5.72 -15.51
CA ASN A 392 -4.64 -4.38 -15.63
C ASN A 392 -5.69 -3.28 -15.79
N ALA A 393 -6.77 -3.55 -16.54
CA ALA A 393 -7.86 -2.60 -16.71
C ALA A 393 -8.61 -2.34 -15.40
N ALA A 394 -8.97 -3.40 -14.67
CA ALA A 394 -9.64 -3.27 -13.37
C ALA A 394 -8.80 -2.46 -12.38
N PHE A 395 -7.50 -2.76 -12.28
CA PHE A 395 -6.59 -2.01 -11.42
C PHE A 395 -6.46 -0.54 -11.81
N ALA A 396 -6.21 -0.25 -13.09
CA ALA A 396 -6.06 1.13 -13.56
C ALA A 396 -7.31 1.96 -13.24
N LEU A 397 -8.51 1.40 -13.39
CA LEU A 397 -9.77 2.04 -13.01
C LEU A 397 -9.86 2.28 -11.48
N GLY A 398 -9.46 1.33 -10.65
CA GLY A 398 -9.43 1.50 -9.19
C GLY A 398 -8.41 2.55 -8.75
N GLU A 399 -7.27 2.61 -9.44
CA GLU A 399 -6.26 3.64 -9.26
C GLU A 399 -6.72 5.01 -9.73
N MET A 400 -7.87 5.19 -10.39
CA MET A 400 -8.42 6.53 -10.61
C MET A 400 -9.29 7.01 -9.45
N GLY A 401 -9.72 6.09 -8.58
CA GLY A 401 -10.65 6.40 -7.50
C GLY A 401 -11.98 6.95 -8.04
N PRO A 402 -12.59 7.94 -7.36
CA PRO A 402 -13.90 8.48 -7.73
C PRO A 402 -14.03 9.01 -9.18
N ASP A 403 -12.92 9.39 -9.83
CA ASP A 403 -12.94 9.85 -11.22
C ASP A 403 -13.29 8.73 -12.23
N ALA A 404 -13.22 7.46 -11.84
CA ALA A 404 -13.67 6.30 -12.61
C ALA A 404 -15.10 5.84 -12.30
N ALA A 405 -15.93 6.67 -11.64
CA ALA A 405 -17.31 6.31 -11.29
C ALA A 405 -18.15 5.78 -12.48
N ALA A 406 -17.90 6.29 -13.70
CA ALA A 406 -18.59 5.82 -14.90
C ALA A 406 -18.25 4.36 -15.29
N ALA A 407 -17.17 3.78 -14.78
CA ALA A 407 -16.81 2.38 -14.99
C ALA A 407 -17.46 1.42 -13.99
N ALA A 408 -18.20 1.91 -12.99
CA ALA A 408 -18.82 1.07 -11.97
C ALA A 408 -19.67 -0.08 -12.57
N PRO A 409 -20.53 0.13 -13.59
CA PRO A 409 -21.27 -0.97 -14.20
C PRO A 409 -20.39 -2.05 -14.85
N SER A 410 -19.29 -1.65 -15.50
CA SER A 410 -18.35 -2.60 -16.12
C SER A 410 -17.56 -3.39 -15.08
N LEU A 411 -17.20 -2.76 -13.95
CA LEU A 411 -16.55 -3.42 -12.83
C LEU A 411 -17.50 -4.34 -12.06
N GLU A 412 -18.77 -3.95 -11.89
CA GLU A 412 -19.82 -4.80 -11.33
C GLU A 412 -20.00 -6.06 -12.17
N ALA A 413 -20.00 -5.94 -13.51
CA ALA A 413 -20.02 -7.10 -14.39
C ALA A 413 -18.77 -7.99 -14.25
N ALA A 414 -17.61 -7.40 -13.99
CA ALA A 414 -16.35 -8.13 -13.77
C ALA A 414 -16.29 -8.89 -12.43
N LEU A 415 -17.25 -8.70 -11.51
CA LEU A 415 -17.39 -9.53 -10.31
C LEU A 415 -17.86 -10.96 -10.64
N GLU A 416 -18.38 -11.18 -11.85
CA GLU A 416 -18.81 -12.49 -12.36
C GLU A 416 -17.74 -13.12 -13.28
N ASP A 417 -16.51 -12.60 -13.29
CA ASP A 417 -15.43 -13.13 -14.14
C ASP A 417 -15.03 -14.56 -13.74
N LYS A 418 -14.61 -15.36 -14.71
CA LYS A 418 -14.11 -16.72 -14.45
C LYS A 418 -12.82 -16.75 -13.62
N SER A 419 -12.03 -15.68 -13.63
CA SER A 419 -10.78 -15.55 -12.87
C SER A 419 -11.02 -14.83 -11.56
N HIS A 420 -10.69 -15.50 -10.45
CA HIS A 420 -10.76 -14.89 -9.12
C HIS A 420 -9.80 -13.69 -8.97
N TYR A 421 -8.75 -13.58 -9.80
CA TYR A 421 -7.88 -12.40 -9.82
C TYR A 421 -8.64 -11.17 -10.33
N VAL A 422 -9.39 -11.32 -11.43
CA VAL A 422 -10.22 -10.25 -11.99
C VAL A 422 -11.32 -9.85 -11.01
N ILE A 423 -12.01 -10.83 -10.40
CA ILE A 423 -13.04 -10.57 -9.38
C ILE A 423 -12.48 -9.72 -8.23
N ARG A 424 -11.32 -10.10 -7.68
CA ARG A 424 -10.69 -9.37 -6.55
C ARG A 424 -10.30 -7.96 -6.94
N LEU A 425 -9.73 -7.78 -8.14
CA LEU A 425 -9.37 -6.45 -8.62
C LEU A 425 -10.60 -5.58 -8.86
N ALA A 426 -11.65 -6.14 -9.46
CA ALA A 426 -12.92 -5.44 -9.66
C ALA A 426 -13.56 -5.03 -8.33
N ALA A 427 -13.59 -5.91 -7.33
CA ALA A 427 -14.10 -5.61 -5.99
C ALA A 427 -13.28 -4.51 -5.29
N ASN A 428 -11.93 -4.62 -5.34
CA ASN A 428 -11.04 -3.61 -4.79
C ASN A 428 -11.25 -2.24 -5.46
N SER A 429 -11.41 -2.22 -6.79
CA SER A 429 -11.65 -1.01 -7.58
C SER A 429 -12.99 -0.38 -7.30
N LEU A 430 -14.06 -1.17 -7.14
CA LEU A 430 -15.38 -0.67 -6.72
C LEU A 430 -15.30 0.01 -5.34
N GLY A 431 -14.55 -0.57 -4.40
CA GLY A 431 -14.29 0.03 -3.09
C GLY A 431 -13.48 1.33 -3.16
N ALA A 432 -12.48 1.40 -4.05
CA ALA A 432 -11.64 2.59 -4.24
C ALA A 432 -12.37 3.73 -4.98
N ILE A 433 -13.17 3.41 -5.99
CA ILE A 433 -14.07 4.36 -6.68
C ILE A 433 -15.09 4.89 -5.69
N GLY A 434 -15.60 4.01 -4.84
CA GLY A 434 -16.67 4.33 -3.92
C GLY A 434 -17.95 4.69 -4.66
N SER A 435 -18.45 3.80 -5.51
CA SER A 435 -19.78 4.01 -6.11
C SER A 435 -20.87 3.75 -5.07
N ASP A 436 -21.94 4.55 -5.08
CA ASP A 436 -23.13 4.29 -4.24
C ASP A 436 -23.83 2.98 -4.63
N THR A 437 -23.59 2.48 -5.86
CA THR A 437 -24.17 1.21 -6.35
C THR A 437 -23.35 -0.01 -5.96
N ALA A 438 -22.13 0.17 -5.44
CA ALA A 438 -21.18 -0.95 -5.24
C ALA A 438 -21.51 -1.83 -4.02
N ALA A 439 -22.28 -1.32 -3.04
CA ALA A 439 -22.53 -2.02 -1.79
C ALA A 439 -23.23 -3.38 -1.99
N GLU A 440 -24.28 -3.41 -2.80
CA GLU A 440 -25.07 -4.62 -3.01
C GLU A 440 -24.29 -5.71 -3.79
N PRO A 441 -23.59 -5.41 -4.90
CA PRO A 441 -22.72 -6.38 -5.57
C PRO A 441 -21.59 -6.91 -4.68
N LEU A 442 -20.95 -6.04 -3.87
CA LEU A 442 -19.90 -6.47 -2.94
C LEU A 442 -20.46 -7.31 -1.80
N SER A 443 -21.68 -7.01 -1.33
CA SER A 443 -22.39 -7.83 -0.33
C SER A 443 -22.66 -9.23 -0.86
N ARG A 444 -23.11 -9.36 -2.12
CA ARG A 444 -23.29 -10.67 -2.75
C ARG A 444 -21.97 -11.42 -2.88
N LEU A 445 -20.88 -10.73 -3.23
CA LEU A 445 -19.56 -11.33 -3.34
C LEU A 445 -19.06 -11.90 -2.00
N LEU A 446 -19.24 -11.15 -0.91
CA LEU A 446 -18.83 -11.56 0.44
C LEU A 446 -19.54 -12.85 0.90
N SER A 447 -20.77 -13.07 0.44
CA SER A 447 -21.60 -14.24 0.76
C SER A 447 -21.67 -15.27 -0.37
N ALA A 448 -20.85 -15.14 -1.41
CA ALA A 448 -20.97 -15.95 -2.62
C ALA A 448 -20.66 -17.42 -2.33
N ASP A 449 -21.54 -18.33 -2.76
CA ASP A 449 -21.28 -19.76 -2.72
C ASP A 449 -20.63 -20.23 -4.04
N ALA A 450 -19.29 -20.25 -4.06
CA ALA A 450 -18.50 -20.72 -5.19
C ALA A 450 -17.64 -21.91 -4.75
N PRO A 451 -18.10 -23.16 -4.91
CA PRO A 451 -17.37 -24.36 -4.47
C PRO A 451 -15.95 -24.49 -5.06
N GLY A 452 -15.70 -23.88 -6.23
CA GLY A 452 -14.37 -23.83 -6.84
C GLY A 452 -13.37 -22.97 -6.07
N TRP A 453 -13.81 -22.21 -5.07
CA TRP A 453 -12.95 -21.34 -4.25
C TRP A 453 -12.45 -22.00 -2.96
N ASP A 454 -12.94 -23.20 -2.64
CA ASP A 454 -12.59 -23.93 -1.41
C ASP A 454 -11.25 -24.68 -1.50
N GLU A 455 -10.57 -24.60 -2.64
CA GLU A 455 -9.24 -25.16 -2.81
C GLU A 455 -8.23 -24.42 -1.92
N GLU A 456 -7.66 -25.13 -0.95
CA GLU A 456 -6.57 -24.65 -0.12
C GLU A 456 -5.34 -24.35 -0.99
N LYS A 457 -4.86 -23.12 -0.92
CA LYS A 457 -3.60 -22.70 -1.50
C LYS A 457 -2.50 -22.78 -0.43
N ASN A 458 -1.30 -22.34 -0.76
CA ASN A 458 -0.20 -22.33 0.20
C ASN A 458 -0.58 -21.51 1.45
N TRP A 459 -0.03 -21.89 2.62
CA TRP A 459 -0.23 -21.23 3.92
C TRP A 459 -1.63 -21.38 4.55
N GLY A 460 -2.45 -22.30 4.02
CA GLY A 460 -3.70 -22.72 4.67
C GLY A 460 -4.91 -21.84 4.38
N TRP A 461 -4.82 -20.98 3.35
CA TRP A 461 -5.93 -20.10 2.95
C TRP A 461 -6.51 -20.54 1.61
N THR A 462 -7.78 -20.25 1.40
CA THR A 462 -8.52 -20.58 0.18
C THR A 462 -8.68 -19.36 -0.72
N VAL A 463 -9.11 -19.58 -1.97
CA VAL A 463 -9.53 -18.47 -2.85
C VAL A 463 -10.71 -17.71 -2.22
N ARG A 464 -11.59 -18.43 -1.50
CA ARG A 464 -12.74 -17.83 -0.80
C ARG A 464 -12.29 -16.84 0.26
N ASP A 465 -11.27 -17.18 1.05
CA ASP A 465 -10.72 -16.27 2.07
C ASP A 465 -10.18 -15.00 1.43
N ALA A 466 -9.45 -15.15 0.33
CA ALA A 466 -8.90 -14.05 -0.44
C ALA A 466 -9.97 -13.14 -1.07
N VAL A 467 -11.08 -13.70 -1.56
CA VAL A 467 -12.21 -12.93 -2.10
C VAL A 467 -12.96 -12.22 -0.97
N ASN A 468 -13.26 -12.92 0.12
CA ASN A 468 -14.00 -12.37 1.27
C ASN A 468 -13.22 -11.22 1.94
N VAL A 469 -11.91 -11.36 2.12
CA VAL A 469 -11.05 -10.28 2.62
C VAL A 469 -11.13 -9.07 1.71
N THR A 470 -11.02 -9.25 0.39
CA THR A 470 -11.09 -8.13 -0.57
C THR A 470 -12.47 -7.47 -0.58
N ALA A 471 -13.56 -8.26 -0.53
CA ALA A 471 -14.92 -7.74 -0.44
C ALA A 471 -15.13 -6.94 0.86
N ALA A 472 -14.67 -7.47 2.01
CA ALA A 472 -14.77 -6.79 3.30
C ALA A 472 -13.93 -5.50 3.34
N ILE A 473 -12.71 -5.48 2.75
CA ILE A 473 -11.92 -4.25 2.56
C ILE A 473 -12.70 -3.23 1.72
N ALA A 474 -13.28 -3.66 0.59
CA ALA A 474 -14.02 -2.77 -0.29
C ALA A 474 -15.26 -2.17 0.42
N LEU A 475 -16.01 -2.97 1.16
CA LEU A 475 -17.15 -2.51 1.98
C LEU A 475 -16.70 -1.56 3.10
N ALA A 476 -15.56 -1.82 3.75
CA ALA A 476 -14.99 -0.90 4.73
C ALA A 476 -14.63 0.46 4.09
N ARG A 477 -14.10 0.47 2.86
CA ARG A 477 -13.81 1.72 2.13
C ARG A 477 -15.07 2.52 1.79
N LEU A 478 -16.18 1.85 1.46
CA LEU A 478 -17.45 2.51 1.16
C LEU A 478 -18.00 3.33 2.35
N GLY A 479 -17.69 2.94 3.59
CA GLY A 479 -18.16 3.61 4.80
C GLY A 479 -19.68 3.57 4.92
N HIS A 480 -20.33 4.71 5.18
CA HIS A 480 -21.80 4.81 5.28
C HIS A 480 -22.54 4.28 4.04
N ARG A 481 -21.90 4.25 2.87
CA ARG A 481 -22.49 3.72 1.63
C ARG A 481 -22.63 2.20 1.62
N ALA A 482 -21.94 1.49 2.52
CA ALA A 482 -22.11 0.05 2.71
C ALA A 482 -23.31 -0.32 3.60
N ALA A 483 -24.20 0.63 3.94
CA ALA A 483 -25.34 0.38 4.83
C ALA A 483 -26.23 -0.80 4.36
N ASP A 484 -26.42 -0.96 3.05
CA ASP A 484 -27.21 -2.07 2.49
C ASP A 484 -26.53 -3.44 2.66
N SER A 485 -25.24 -3.46 3.03
CA SER A 485 -24.45 -4.67 3.29
C SER A 485 -24.39 -5.04 4.78
N GLU A 486 -25.07 -4.29 5.67
CA GLU A 486 -24.99 -4.48 7.13
C GLU A 486 -25.27 -5.95 7.53
N GLY A 487 -26.32 -6.57 6.98
CA GLY A 487 -26.67 -7.96 7.29
C GLY A 487 -25.55 -8.96 6.97
N ALA A 488 -24.96 -8.87 5.77
CA ALA A 488 -23.88 -9.77 5.34
C ALA A 488 -22.60 -9.54 6.17
N LEU A 489 -22.33 -8.30 6.57
CA LEU A 489 -21.20 -7.96 7.45
C LEU A 489 -21.40 -8.52 8.86
N VAL A 490 -22.62 -8.44 9.41
CA VAL A 490 -22.95 -9.04 10.72
C VAL A 490 -22.79 -10.56 10.70
N GLU A 491 -23.22 -11.24 9.63
CA GLU A 491 -22.96 -12.68 9.45
C GLU A 491 -21.45 -12.98 9.37
N SER A 492 -20.69 -12.12 8.71
CA SER A 492 -19.25 -12.24 8.52
C SER A 492 -18.42 -12.01 9.78
N LEU A 493 -19.00 -11.45 10.85
CA LEU A 493 -18.33 -11.37 12.17
C LEU A 493 -17.90 -12.75 12.69
N ARG A 494 -18.63 -13.81 12.31
CA ARG A 494 -18.36 -15.20 12.70
C ARG A 494 -17.62 -15.99 11.61
N ASN A 495 -17.03 -15.31 10.63
CA ASN A 495 -16.26 -15.98 9.59
C ASN A 495 -15.08 -16.74 10.22
N PRO A 496 -14.85 -18.02 9.87
CA PRO A 496 -13.77 -18.81 10.46
C PRO A 496 -12.36 -18.29 10.10
N PHE A 497 -12.25 -17.46 9.06
CA PHE A 497 -11.04 -16.72 8.74
C PHE A 497 -11.09 -15.33 9.40
N ASP A 498 -10.49 -15.22 10.58
CA ASP A 498 -10.59 -14.07 11.50
C ASP A 498 -10.36 -12.68 10.86
N GLN A 499 -9.57 -12.60 9.77
CA GLN A 499 -9.35 -11.33 9.07
C GLN A 499 -10.66 -10.76 8.50
N VAL A 500 -11.56 -11.62 8.01
CA VAL A 500 -12.87 -11.20 7.47
C VAL A 500 -13.73 -10.62 8.58
N GLY A 501 -13.80 -11.28 9.74
CA GLY A 501 -14.54 -10.78 10.90
C GLY A 501 -13.99 -9.43 11.39
N PHE A 502 -12.66 -9.29 11.47
CA PHE A 502 -12.04 -8.01 11.84
C PHE A 502 -12.37 -6.88 10.86
N LEU A 503 -12.30 -7.15 9.55
CA LEU A 503 -12.65 -6.18 8.52
C LEU A 503 -14.16 -5.87 8.51
N ALA A 504 -15.00 -6.84 8.85
CA ALA A 504 -16.43 -6.62 9.02
C ALA A 504 -16.72 -5.66 10.19
N VAL A 505 -15.99 -5.77 11.32
CA VAL A 505 -16.05 -4.78 12.41
C VAL A 505 -15.67 -3.39 11.90
N GLN A 506 -14.58 -3.27 11.13
CA GLN A 506 -14.17 -1.98 10.55
C GLN A 506 -15.24 -1.40 9.61
N ALA A 507 -15.88 -2.23 8.80
CA ALA A 507 -16.95 -1.80 7.89
C ALA A 507 -18.21 -1.36 8.66
N LEU A 508 -18.66 -2.16 9.64
CA LEU A 508 -19.83 -1.85 10.47
C LEU A 508 -19.63 -0.56 11.29
N ASP A 509 -18.45 -0.34 11.86
CA ASP A 509 -18.14 0.90 12.59
C ASP A 509 -18.23 2.12 11.68
N ARG A 510 -17.72 2.00 10.45
CA ARG A 510 -17.77 3.07 9.43
C ARG A 510 -19.16 3.26 8.79
N ILE A 511 -19.99 2.22 8.75
CA ILE A 511 -21.43 2.35 8.42
C ILE A 511 -22.10 3.23 9.47
N GLY A 512 -21.76 3.02 10.75
CA GLY A 512 -22.04 3.96 11.83
C GLY A 512 -23.49 4.01 12.31
N THR A 513 -24.36 3.12 11.81
CA THR A 513 -25.75 2.96 12.27
C THR A 513 -25.77 2.43 13.71
N ASP A 514 -26.86 2.70 14.44
CA ASP A 514 -27.03 2.17 15.80
C ASP A 514 -27.07 0.63 15.81
N SER A 515 -27.68 0.04 14.77
CA SER A 515 -27.76 -1.41 14.59
C SER A 515 -26.39 -2.04 14.32
N ALA A 516 -25.56 -1.43 13.46
CA ALA A 516 -24.19 -1.90 13.22
C ALA A 516 -23.34 -1.83 14.49
N LYS A 517 -23.40 -0.72 15.24
CA LYS A 517 -22.70 -0.56 16.52
C LYS A 517 -23.17 -1.58 17.56
N GLN A 518 -24.48 -1.80 17.67
CA GLN A 518 -25.03 -2.80 18.58
C GLN A 518 -24.56 -4.21 18.21
N SER A 519 -24.51 -4.54 16.92
CA SER A 519 -24.03 -5.85 16.45
C SER A 519 -22.56 -6.09 16.78
N ILE A 520 -21.70 -5.07 16.67
CA ILE A 520 -20.30 -5.15 17.12
C ILE A 520 -20.22 -5.40 18.63
N ILE A 521 -21.05 -4.69 19.43
CA ILE A 521 -21.08 -4.87 20.89
C ILE A 521 -21.55 -6.28 21.26
N ASP A 522 -22.59 -6.78 20.60
CA ASP A 522 -23.13 -8.12 20.83
C ASP A 522 -22.09 -9.20 20.50
N ASP A 523 -21.37 -9.02 19.39
CA ASP A 523 -20.26 -9.90 19.00
C ASP A 523 -19.15 -9.90 20.06
N LEU A 524 -18.68 -8.72 20.49
CA LEU A 524 -17.67 -8.59 21.54
C LEU A 524 -18.10 -9.24 22.86
N ILE A 525 -19.36 -9.07 23.26
CA ILE A 525 -19.92 -9.70 24.47
C ILE A 525 -19.87 -11.23 24.33
N SER A 526 -20.20 -11.76 23.15
CA SER A 526 -20.21 -13.21 22.92
C SER A 526 -18.82 -13.85 22.85
N HIS A 527 -17.78 -13.06 22.50
CA HIS A 527 -16.39 -13.52 22.39
C HIS A 527 -15.51 -13.11 23.59
N ARG A 528 -16.09 -12.51 24.63
CA ARG A 528 -15.32 -12.12 25.82
C ARG A 528 -14.88 -13.35 26.61
N TRP A 529 -13.57 -13.49 26.78
CA TRP A 529 -12.98 -14.53 27.62
C TRP A 529 -12.80 -14.05 29.07
N ASP A 530 -13.15 -14.89 30.05
CA ASP A 530 -12.85 -14.66 31.47
C ASP A 530 -11.48 -15.24 31.82
N THR A 531 -10.46 -14.37 31.78
CA THR A 531 -9.08 -14.72 32.09
C THR A 531 -8.85 -15.06 33.58
N SER A 532 -9.80 -14.82 34.47
CA SER A 532 -9.67 -15.19 35.89
C SER A 532 -9.83 -16.69 36.15
N LEU A 533 -10.43 -17.42 35.21
CA LEU A 533 -10.69 -18.86 35.31
C LEU A 533 -9.46 -19.72 34.98
N SER A 534 -8.40 -19.16 34.38
CA SER A 534 -7.26 -19.89 33.83
C SER A 534 -6.05 -20.03 34.77
N ALA A 535 -6.12 -19.57 36.03
CA ALA A 535 -5.00 -19.65 36.98
C ALA A 535 -4.44 -21.08 37.24
N LYS A 536 -5.09 -22.13 36.73
CA LYS A 536 -4.64 -23.53 36.81
C LYS A 536 -4.66 -24.32 35.49
N GLN A 537 -5.07 -23.71 34.38
CA GLN A 537 -5.16 -24.39 33.09
C GLN A 537 -4.72 -23.42 32.00
N SER A 538 -3.44 -23.50 31.63
CA SER A 538 -2.92 -22.92 30.39
C SER A 538 -3.53 -23.69 29.22
N PHE A 539 -4.11 -22.98 28.26
CA PHE A 539 -4.41 -23.53 26.93
C PHE A 539 -3.23 -23.30 26.01
#